data_AF-A0A1W2FPE1-F1
#
_entry.id   AF-A0A1W2FPE1-F1
#
_cell.length_a   1.000
_cell.length_b   1.000
_cell.length_c   1.000
_cell.angle_alpha   90.00
_cell.angle_beta   90.00
_cell.angle_gamma   90.00
#
_symmetry.space_group_name_H-M   'P 1'
#
loop_
_entity.id
_entity.type
_entity.pdbx_description
1 polymer ?
#
loop_
_entity_poly.entity_id
_entity_poly.type
_entity_poly.pdbx_seq_one_letter_code
_entity_poly.pdbx_strand_id
1 'polypeptide(L)'
;MNAVTRVREGVAAFGRLPAASAAQQLAADAAEAAELRAYATHPDVVALRVERVRAEVDRLCWAGIVLGLGFTMTNVQSFAAAGTTAWSLPWLAAWLLDPTVSLVLLAILRAEQVTARYRVRTGSWTRRAKWFTLAATYVMNTWHSWAAGSVSGVVLHSVPPLVVFVAAEAVTDLRDKLTEAVAAAFAEAEQQPAPVTAAHALVVAVAGPERTKVKRHNKSTSRRVSSADYLAKAREVWTPEVAVSPAWVREVTGCSRGLSSRLASVLVAEVAEGGDGHERG
;
A
#
# COMPACT_ATOMS: atom_id res chain seq x y z
N MET A 1 -23.52 -0.02 91.52
CA MET A 1 -23.16 -1.15 90.62
C MET A 1 -23.76 -0.84 89.25
N ASN A 2 -23.01 -0.06 88.46
CA ASN A 2 -22.44 -0.38 87.14
C ASN A 2 -23.50 -0.59 86.04
N ALA A 3 -23.83 0.44 85.24
CA ALA A 3 -23.08 0.94 84.07
C ALA A 3 -22.96 -0.10 82.95
N VAL A 4 -23.69 0.08 81.84
CA VAL A 4 -23.17 0.13 80.46
C VAL A 4 -24.22 0.81 79.57
N THR A 5 -24.02 2.10 79.33
CA THR A 5 -24.47 2.81 78.11
C THR A 5 -23.74 2.22 76.92
N ARG A 6 -24.44 1.64 75.94
CA ARG A 6 -23.83 1.27 74.66
C ARG A 6 -24.25 2.26 73.57
N VAL A 7 -23.26 3.02 73.12
CA VAL A 7 -23.29 4.06 72.10
C VAL A 7 -23.45 3.44 70.69
N ARG A 8 -24.12 4.20 69.82
CA ARG A 8 -24.26 4.06 68.35
C ARG A 8 -23.06 3.42 67.62
N GLU A 9 -23.35 2.51 66.69
CA GLU A 9 -22.60 2.42 65.42
C GLU A 9 -23.62 2.29 64.27
N GLY A 10 -23.85 3.42 63.59
CA GLY A 10 -24.50 3.42 62.29
C GLY A 10 -23.48 2.96 61.26
N VAL A 11 -23.65 1.76 60.72
CA VAL A 11 -22.91 1.32 59.53
C VAL A 11 -23.38 2.18 58.37
N ALA A 12 -22.52 3.12 57.97
CA ALA A 12 -22.68 3.86 56.73
C ALA A 12 -22.77 2.83 55.59
N ALA A 13 -23.97 2.68 55.03
CA ALA A 13 -24.18 1.97 53.79
C ALA A 13 -23.38 2.70 52.71
N PHE A 14 -22.19 2.17 52.39
CA PHE A 14 -21.44 2.56 51.21
C PHE A 14 -22.39 2.46 50.02
N GLY A 15 -22.76 3.61 49.47
CA GLY A 15 -23.62 3.71 48.30
C GLY A 15 -23.04 2.82 47.20
N ARG A 16 -23.79 1.79 46.83
CA ARG A 16 -23.50 0.99 45.63
C ARG A 16 -23.58 1.98 44.47
N LEU A 17 -22.45 2.29 43.84
CA LEU A 17 -22.40 3.15 42.66
C LEU A 17 -23.44 2.62 41.66
N PRO A 18 -24.30 3.48 41.08
CA PRO A 18 -25.31 3.02 40.13
C PRO A 18 -24.60 2.31 38.98
N ALA A 19 -25.00 1.06 38.71
CA ALA A 19 -24.52 0.32 37.56
C ALA A 19 -24.71 1.20 36.32
N ALA A 20 -23.63 1.45 35.59
CA ALA A 20 -23.65 2.30 34.42
C ALA A 20 -24.83 1.89 33.51
N SER A 21 -25.68 2.85 33.17
CA SER A 21 -26.84 2.61 32.31
C SER A 21 -26.41 1.95 30.99
N ALA A 22 -27.28 1.15 30.36
CA ALA A 22 -26.96 0.50 29.08
C ALA A 22 -26.44 1.50 28.02
N ALA A 23 -26.86 2.76 28.08
CA ALA A 23 -26.35 3.83 27.23
C ALA A 23 -24.89 4.22 27.53
N GLN A 24 -24.47 4.20 28.80
CA GLN A 24 -23.07 4.46 29.20
C GLN A 24 -22.15 3.30 28.81
N GLN A 25 -22.63 2.06 28.89
CA GLN A 25 -21.89 0.90 28.38
C GLN A 25 -21.69 1.00 26.86
N LEU A 26 -22.77 1.30 26.12
CA LEU A 26 -22.69 1.45 24.67
C LEU A 26 -21.79 2.63 24.23
N ALA A 27 -21.74 3.71 25.02
CA ALA A 27 -20.82 4.82 24.80
C ALA A 27 -19.35 4.45 25.09
N ALA A 28 -19.10 3.64 26.12
CA ALA A 28 -17.77 3.12 26.42
C ALA A 28 -17.28 2.17 25.32
N ASP A 29 -18.13 1.23 24.88
CA ASP A 29 -17.83 0.31 23.77
C ASP A 29 -17.56 1.06 22.47
N ALA A 30 -18.30 2.14 22.20
CA ALA A 30 -18.08 2.98 21.03
C ALA A 30 -16.76 3.76 21.08
N ALA A 31 -16.34 4.20 22.27
CA ALA A 31 -15.05 4.88 22.49
C ALA A 31 -13.89 3.89 22.33
N GLU A 32 -14.00 2.70 22.91
CA GLU A 32 -13.02 1.62 22.73
C GLU A 32 -12.89 1.22 21.25
N ALA A 33 -14.01 1.08 20.54
CA ALA A 33 -13.99 0.79 19.11
C ALA A 33 -13.39 1.95 18.28
N ALA A 34 -13.55 3.21 18.71
CA ALA A 34 -12.92 4.35 18.06
C ALA A 34 -11.40 4.35 18.29
N GLU A 35 -10.95 3.97 19.48
CA GLU A 35 -9.54 3.83 19.83
C GLU A 35 -8.89 2.68 19.04
N LEU A 36 -9.55 1.52 18.95
CA LEU A 36 -9.10 0.40 18.11
C LEU A 36 -9.04 0.78 16.62
N ARG A 37 -10.01 1.56 16.12
CA ARG A 37 -9.95 2.08 14.75
C ARG A 37 -8.79 3.05 14.57
N ALA A 38 -8.52 3.92 15.53
CA ALA A 38 -7.39 4.85 15.49
C ALA A 38 -6.06 4.10 15.41
N TYR A 39 -5.88 3.03 16.20
CA TYR A 39 -4.70 2.15 16.12
C TYR A 39 -4.63 1.39 14.79
N ALA A 40 -5.76 0.90 14.27
CA ALA A 40 -5.81 0.19 13.00
C ALA A 40 -5.54 1.10 11.78
N THR A 41 -5.89 2.39 11.86
CA THR A 41 -5.60 3.40 10.83
C THR A 41 -4.27 4.12 11.04
N HIS A 42 -3.50 3.77 12.08
CA HIS A 42 -2.21 4.38 12.30
C HIS A 42 -1.30 4.12 11.09
N PRO A 43 -0.64 5.14 10.52
CA PRO A 43 0.11 5.02 9.26
C PRO A 43 1.15 3.89 9.32
N ASP A 44 1.83 3.73 10.45
CA ASP A 44 2.82 2.66 10.65
C ASP A 44 2.21 1.24 10.65
N VAL A 45 0.97 1.07 11.13
CA VAL A 45 0.28 -0.24 11.15
C VAL A 45 -0.18 -0.61 9.74
N VAL A 46 -0.68 0.37 8.99
CA VAL A 46 -1.04 0.21 7.57
C VAL A 46 0.22 -0.12 6.76
N ALA A 47 1.32 0.62 6.98
CA ALA A 47 2.62 0.37 6.36
C ALA A 47 3.12 -1.05 6.61
N LEU A 48 3.11 -1.49 7.87
CA LEU A 48 3.55 -2.82 8.26
C LEU A 48 2.67 -3.92 7.64
N ARG A 49 1.36 -3.72 7.60
CA ARG A 49 0.43 -4.69 6.99
C ARG A 49 0.67 -4.82 5.49
N VAL A 50 0.87 -3.71 4.81
CA VAL A 50 1.16 -3.65 3.38
C VAL A 50 2.51 -4.31 3.07
N GLU A 51 3.56 -4.04 3.85
CA GLU A 51 4.87 -4.67 3.69
C GLU A 51 4.81 -6.19 3.98
N ARG A 52 4.02 -6.61 4.97
CA ARG A 52 3.78 -8.04 5.23
C ARG A 52 3.10 -8.74 4.05
N VAL A 53 2.07 -8.13 3.47
CA VAL A 53 1.40 -8.67 2.27
C VAL A 53 2.38 -8.77 1.11
N ARG A 54 3.20 -7.73 0.88
CA ARG A 54 4.25 -7.75 -0.14
C ARG A 54 5.24 -8.90 0.08
N ALA A 55 5.75 -9.06 1.30
CA ALA A 55 6.70 -10.11 1.66
C ALA A 55 6.08 -11.52 1.60
N GLU A 56 4.80 -11.66 1.90
CA GLU A 56 4.08 -12.94 1.77
C GLU A 56 3.87 -13.33 0.31
N VAL A 57 3.38 -12.39 -0.50
CA VAL A 57 3.22 -12.59 -1.95
C VAL A 57 4.56 -12.93 -2.60
N ASP A 58 5.63 -12.20 -2.24
CA ASP A 58 6.96 -12.47 -2.78
C ASP A 58 7.47 -13.87 -2.41
N ARG A 59 7.25 -14.30 -1.16
CA ARG A 59 7.60 -15.66 -0.71
C ARG A 59 6.83 -16.74 -1.46
N LEU A 60 5.53 -16.58 -1.65
CA LEU A 60 4.71 -17.55 -2.40
C LEU A 60 5.14 -17.64 -3.86
N CYS A 61 5.43 -16.50 -4.48
CA CYS A 61 5.96 -16.44 -5.83
C CYS A 61 7.30 -17.16 -5.96
N TRP A 62 8.25 -16.89 -5.06
CA TRP A 62 9.54 -17.57 -5.05
C TRP A 62 9.41 -19.07 -4.77
N ALA A 63 8.53 -19.46 -3.85
CA ALA A 63 8.25 -20.86 -3.58
C ALA A 63 7.73 -21.58 -4.84
N GLY A 64 6.79 -20.97 -5.57
CA GLY A 64 6.27 -21.51 -6.83
C GLY A 64 7.36 -21.65 -7.90
N ILE A 65 8.23 -20.66 -8.05
CA ILE A 65 9.36 -20.70 -8.98
C ILE A 65 10.33 -21.84 -8.60
N VAL A 66 10.74 -21.92 -7.34
CA VAL A 66 11.68 -22.94 -6.86
C VAL A 66 11.10 -24.35 -7.00
N LEU A 67 9.82 -24.54 -6.65
CA LEU A 67 9.15 -25.83 -6.80
C LEU A 67 9.02 -26.25 -8.27
N GLY A 68 8.61 -25.31 -9.14
CA GLY A 68 8.51 -25.57 -10.57
C GLY A 68 9.86 -25.89 -11.20
N LEU A 69 10.92 -25.17 -10.81
CA LEU A 69 12.29 -25.45 -11.26
C LEU A 69 12.81 -26.79 -10.74
N GLY A 70 12.54 -27.15 -9.48
CA GLY A 70 12.90 -28.46 -8.95
C GLY A 70 12.24 -29.60 -9.72
N PHE A 71 10.98 -29.40 -10.13
CA PHE A 71 10.26 -30.36 -10.96
C PHE A 71 10.88 -30.50 -12.36
N THR A 72 11.12 -29.40 -13.08
CA THR A 72 11.75 -29.44 -14.42
C THR A 72 13.16 -30.02 -14.35
N MET A 73 13.92 -29.65 -13.32
CA MET A 73 15.26 -30.13 -13.05
C MET A 73 15.30 -31.65 -12.86
N THR A 74 14.34 -32.25 -12.17
CA THR A 74 14.28 -33.71 -11.97
C THR A 74 14.07 -34.46 -13.29
N ASN A 75 13.23 -33.89 -14.16
CA ASN A 75 12.95 -34.46 -15.48
C ASN A 75 14.15 -34.33 -16.43
N VAL A 76 14.75 -33.15 -16.50
CA VAL A 76 15.96 -32.91 -17.31
C VAL A 76 17.11 -33.76 -16.79
N GLN A 77 17.22 -33.93 -15.47
CA GLN A 77 18.23 -34.80 -14.90
C GLN A 77 18.04 -36.26 -15.33
N SER A 78 16.81 -36.76 -15.27
CA SER A 78 16.50 -38.14 -15.70
C SER A 78 16.82 -38.35 -17.19
N PHE A 79 16.56 -37.34 -18.03
CA PHE A 79 16.89 -37.34 -19.44
C PHE A 79 18.41 -37.27 -19.70
N ALA A 80 19.12 -36.34 -19.05
CA ALA A 80 20.54 -36.08 -19.28
C ALA A 80 21.45 -37.15 -18.65
N ALA A 81 21.01 -37.77 -17.55
CA ALA A 81 21.73 -38.85 -16.88
C ALA A 81 21.46 -40.22 -17.50
N ALA A 82 20.61 -40.34 -18.53
CA ALA A 82 20.24 -41.61 -19.14
C ALA A 82 21.47 -42.46 -19.48
N GLY A 83 21.58 -43.63 -18.83
CA GLY A 83 22.69 -44.58 -19.00
C GLY A 83 23.92 -44.33 -18.11
N THR A 84 23.90 -43.34 -17.22
CA THR A 84 24.99 -43.04 -16.28
C THR A 84 24.76 -43.67 -14.90
N THR A 85 25.82 -44.08 -14.22
CA THR A 85 25.75 -44.63 -12.85
C THR A 85 25.35 -43.54 -11.86
N ALA A 86 24.46 -43.88 -10.92
CA ALA A 86 24.12 -42.98 -9.81
C ALA A 86 25.39 -42.54 -9.06
N TRP A 87 25.46 -41.27 -8.66
CA TRP A 87 26.61 -40.63 -8.01
C TRP A 87 27.88 -40.46 -8.84
N SER A 88 27.83 -40.78 -10.14
CA SER A 88 28.92 -40.42 -11.06
C SER A 88 28.96 -38.92 -11.33
N LEU A 89 30.12 -38.40 -11.75
CA LEU A 89 30.26 -36.99 -12.13
C LEU A 89 29.25 -36.55 -13.21
N PRO A 90 28.98 -37.35 -14.28
CA PRO A 90 27.93 -37.01 -15.25
C PRO A 90 26.52 -36.99 -14.63
N TRP A 91 26.21 -37.90 -13.71
CA TRP A 91 24.91 -37.93 -13.02
C TRP A 91 24.70 -36.69 -12.15
N LEU A 92 25.75 -36.22 -11.48
CA LEU A 92 25.74 -34.96 -10.71
C LEU A 92 25.68 -33.73 -11.64
N ALA A 93 26.42 -33.72 -12.75
CA ALA A 93 26.40 -32.62 -13.71
C ALA A 93 25.02 -32.45 -14.38
N ALA A 94 24.29 -33.54 -14.61
CA ALA A 94 22.94 -33.51 -15.15
C ALA A 94 21.95 -32.70 -14.28
N TRP A 95 22.17 -32.63 -12.96
CA TRP A 95 21.38 -31.78 -12.06
C TRP A 95 21.58 -30.28 -12.31
N LEU A 96 22.72 -29.84 -12.86
CA LEU A 96 23.01 -28.41 -13.08
C LEU A 96 22.52 -27.88 -14.43
N LEU A 97 22.18 -28.76 -15.38
CA LEU A 97 21.82 -28.37 -16.74
C LEU A 97 20.60 -27.43 -16.76
N ASP A 98 19.50 -27.84 -16.12
CA ASP A 98 18.24 -27.08 -16.12
C ASP A 98 18.29 -25.80 -15.26
N PRO A 99 18.85 -25.81 -14.03
CA PRO A 99 19.01 -24.60 -13.23
C PRO A 99 19.85 -23.53 -13.94
N THR A 100 20.90 -23.92 -14.67
CA THR A 100 21.77 -22.95 -15.36
C THR A 100 21.00 -22.20 -16.45
N VAL A 101 20.27 -22.93 -17.30
CA VAL A 101 19.46 -22.33 -18.37
C VAL A 101 18.35 -21.47 -17.78
N SER A 102 17.69 -21.94 -16.73
CA SER A 102 16.62 -21.22 -16.05
C SER A 102 17.09 -19.95 -15.35
N LEU A 103 18.27 -19.97 -14.72
CA LEU A 103 18.87 -18.78 -14.10
C LEU A 103 19.27 -17.74 -15.16
N VAL A 104 19.82 -18.17 -16.30
CA VAL A 104 20.12 -17.27 -17.42
C VAL A 104 18.84 -16.63 -17.94
N LEU A 105 17.76 -17.40 -18.12
CA LEU A 105 16.46 -16.86 -18.50
C LEU A 105 15.94 -15.85 -17.47
N LEU A 106 15.98 -16.20 -16.19
CA LEU A 106 15.53 -15.32 -15.11
C LEU A 106 16.37 -14.03 -15.05
N ALA A 107 17.67 -14.11 -15.31
CA ALA A 107 18.57 -12.96 -15.40
C ALA A 107 18.23 -12.08 -16.60
N ILE A 108 17.93 -12.65 -17.78
CA ILE A 108 17.48 -11.90 -18.96
C ILE A 108 16.15 -11.19 -18.66
N LEU A 109 15.17 -11.89 -18.08
CA LEU A 109 13.89 -11.31 -17.65
C LEU A 109 14.10 -10.18 -16.66
N ARG A 110 14.99 -10.36 -15.68
CA ARG A 110 15.32 -9.33 -14.69
C ARG A 110 16.00 -8.12 -15.34
N ALA A 111 16.93 -8.34 -16.26
CA ALA A 111 17.66 -7.29 -16.96
C ALA A 111 16.72 -6.43 -17.83
N GLU A 112 15.77 -7.03 -18.53
CA GLU A 112 14.76 -6.29 -19.29
C GLU A 112 13.93 -5.36 -18.40
N GLN A 113 13.52 -5.85 -17.23
CA GLN A 113 12.67 -5.09 -16.30
C GLN A 113 13.44 -3.93 -15.67
N VAL A 114 14.69 -4.17 -15.28
CA VAL A 114 15.58 -3.09 -14.81
C VAL A 114 15.76 -2.03 -15.90
N THR A 115 15.93 -2.46 -17.15
CA THR A 115 16.19 -1.57 -18.30
C THR A 115 14.93 -0.82 -18.75
N ALA A 116 13.75 -1.45 -18.61
CA ALA A 116 12.45 -0.83 -18.86
C ALA A 116 12.19 0.37 -17.94
N ARG A 117 12.67 0.31 -16.68
CA ARG A 117 12.60 1.46 -15.75
C ARG A 117 13.41 2.66 -16.22
N TYR A 118 14.45 2.44 -17.01
CA TYR A 118 15.26 3.50 -17.64
C TYR A 118 14.77 3.87 -19.06
N ARG A 119 13.57 3.41 -19.48
CA ARG A 119 12.95 3.66 -20.80
C ARG A 119 13.76 3.21 -22.02
N VAL A 120 14.73 2.31 -21.84
CA VAL A 120 15.46 1.72 -22.96
C VAL A 120 14.66 0.53 -23.48
N ARG A 121 14.17 0.63 -24.72
CA ARG A 121 13.38 -0.45 -25.35
C ARG A 121 14.28 -1.65 -25.63
N THR A 122 13.93 -2.80 -25.07
CA THR A 122 14.56 -4.07 -25.44
C THR A 122 14.07 -4.50 -26.83
N GLY A 123 15.02 -4.90 -27.69
CA GLY A 123 14.74 -5.25 -29.08
C GLY A 123 14.01 -6.58 -29.25
N SER A 124 13.59 -6.88 -30.48
CA SER A 124 12.97 -8.15 -30.86
C SER A 124 13.83 -9.39 -30.56
N TRP A 125 15.15 -9.22 -30.45
CA TRP A 125 16.10 -10.27 -30.09
C TRP A 125 15.81 -10.88 -28.71
N THR A 126 15.45 -10.06 -27.72
CA THR A 126 15.21 -10.56 -26.36
C THR A 126 13.92 -11.38 -26.30
N ARG A 127 12.88 -10.96 -27.04
CA ARG A 127 11.67 -11.77 -27.24
C ARG A 127 12.01 -13.12 -27.87
N ARG A 128 12.86 -13.14 -28.90
CA ARG A 128 13.29 -14.40 -29.54
C ARG A 128 14.06 -15.29 -28.58
N ALA A 129 14.96 -14.72 -27.77
CA ALA A 129 15.70 -15.47 -26.75
C ALA A 129 14.74 -16.15 -25.77
N LYS A 130 13.75 -15.43 -25.22
CA LYS A 130 12.74 -16.01 -24.30
C LYS A 130 12.00 -17.20 -24.90
N TRP A 131 11.48 -17.04 -26.12
CA TRP A 131 10.74 -18.10 -26.80
C TRP A 131 11.63 -19.30 -27.10
N PHE A 132 12.89 -19.06 -27.47
CA PHE A 132 13.85 -20.13 -27.68
C PHE A 132 14.13 -20.90 -26.38
N THR A 133 14.40 -20.20 -25.28
CA THR A 133 14.66 -20.85 -23.99
C THR A 133 13.44 -21.60 -23.49
N LEU A 134 12.25 -21.02 -23.60
CA LEU A 134 10.99 -21.68 -23.23
C LEU A 134 10.73 -22.93 -24.08
N ALA A 135 10.95 -22.84 -25.39
CA ALA A 135 10.80 -23.98 -26.29
C ALA A 135 11.80 -25.10 -25.96
N ALA A 136 13.05 -24.75 -25.65
CA ALA A 136 14.06 -25.71 -25.23
C ALA A 136 13.63 -26.43 -23.94
N THR A 137 13.20 -25.69 -22.91
CA THR A 137 12.70 -26.29 -21.66
C THR A 137 11.47 -27.15 -21.90
N TYR A 138 10.51 -26.70 -22.71
CA TYR A 138 9.33 -27.49 -23.06
C TYR A 138 9.69 -28.81 -23.74
N VAL A 139 10.59 -28.77 -24.74
CA VAL A 139 11.01 -29.98 -25.47
C VAL A 139 11.68 -30.95 -24.52
N MET A 140 12.64 -30.49 -23.70
CA MET A 140 13.32 -31.36 -22.74
C MET A 140 12.35 -32.00 -21.75
N ASN A 141 11.38 -31.24 -21.25
CA ASN A 141 10.45 -31.74 -20.24
C ASN A 141 9.39 -32.70 -20.82
N THR A 142 9.04 -32.56 -22.10
CA THR A 142 7.98 -33.37 -22.75
C THR A 142 8.52 -34.49 -23.64
N TRP A 143 9.83 -34.53 -23.93
CA TRP A 143 10.42 -35.46 -24.90
C TRP A 143 10.07 -36.92 -24.66
N HIS A 144 10.21 -37.41 -23.43
CA HIS A 144 9.85 -38.79 -23.10
C HIS A 144 8.37 -39.08 -23.29
N SER A 145 7.50 -38.11 -23.02
CA SER A 145 6.06 -38.25 -23.22
C SER A 145 5.69 -38.28 -24.70
N TRP A 146 6.39 -37.49 -25.52
CA TRP A 146 6.28 -37.55 -26.98
C TRP A 146 6.76 -38.90 -27.53
N ALA A 147 7.93 -39.36 -27.09
CA ALA A 147 8.48 -40.66 -27.49
C ALA A 147 7.57 -41.83 -27.09
N ALA A 148 6.85 -41.69 -25.97
CA ALA A 148 5.88 -42.68 -25.49
C ALA A 148 4.47 -42.51 -26.08
N GLY A 149 4.20 -41.48 -26.89
CA GLY A 149 2.87 -41.17 -27.42
C GLY A 149 1.83 -40.76 -26.36
N SER A 150 2.26 -40.35 -25.17
CA SER A 150 1.39 -40.04 -24.04
C SER A 150 1.00 -38.56 -24.02
N VAL A 151 -0.21 -38.26 -24.50
CA VAL A 151 -0.77 -36.89 -24.47
C VAL A 151 -0.88 -36.37 -23.03
N SER A 152 -1.33 -37.23 -22.09
CA SER A 152 -1.40 -36.87 -20.67
C SER A 152 -0.02 -36.57 -20.08
N GLY A 153 1.02 -37.31 -20.47
CA GLY A 153 2.40 -37.04 -20.07
C GLY A 153 2.90 -35.71 -20.62
N VAL A 154 2.59 -35.38 -21.88
CA VAL A 154 2.96 -34.08 -22.47
C VAL A 154 2.31 -32.93 -21.71
N VAL A 155 1.03 -33.05 -21.36
CA VAL A 155 0.34 -32.02 -20.56
C VAL A 155 0.97 -31.91 -19.17
N LEU A 156 1.15 -33.04 -18.47
CA LEU A 156 1.67 -33.06 -17.10
C LEU A 156 3.06 -32.41 -16.99
N HIS A 157 3.92 -32.67 -17.98
CA HIS A 157 5.28 -32.13 -17.99
C HIS A 157 5.42 -30.80 -18.74
N SER A 158 4.40 -30.28 -19.42
CA SER A 158 4.45 -28.93 -20.01
C SER A 158 3.94 -27.84 -19.06
N VAL A 159 3.05 -28.19 -18.13
CA VAL A 159 2.49 -27.23 -17.17
C VAL A 159 3.57 -26.56 -16.31
N PRO A 160 4.50 -27.29 -15.66
CA PRO A 160 5.51 -26.67 -14.80
C PRO A 160 6.41 -25.62 -15.48
N PRO A 161 7.04 -25.90 -16.65
CA PRO A 161 7.88 -24.89 -17.30
C PRO A 161 7.08 -23.66 -17.78
N LEU A 162 5.83 -23.85 -18.23
CA LEU A 162 4.96 -22.73 -18.60
C LEU A 162 4.60 -21.88 -17.38
N VAL A 163 4.24 -22.50 -16.26
CA VAL A 163 3.91 -21.80 -15.01
C VAL A 163 5.12 -21.05 -14.48
N VAL A 164 6.31 -21.64 -14.47
CA VAL A 164 7.55 -20.96 -14.05
C VAL A 164 7.85 -19.76 -14.94
N PHE A 165 7.72 -19.91 -16.25
CA PHE A 165 7.94 -18.81 -17.19
C PHE A 165 6.97 -17.66 -16.95
N VAL A 166 5.66 -17.96 -16.85
CA VAL A 166 4.62 -16.96 -16.57
C VAL A 166 4.83 -16.34 -15.20
N ALA A 167 5.16 -17.14 -14.17
CA ALA A 167 5.44 -16.64 -12.83
C ALA A 167 6.66 -15.73 -12.82
N ALA A 168 7.73 -16.06 -13.55
CA ALA A 168 8.93 -15.23 -13.64
C ALA A 168 8.62 -13.88 -14.32
N GLU A 169 7.80 -13.85 -15.37
CA GLU A 169 7.34 -12.58 -15.96
C GLU A 169 6.40 -11.82 -15.02
N ALA A 170 5.39 -12.49 -14.47
CA ALA A 170 4.38 -11.89 -13.61
C ALA A 170 4.96 -11.35 -12.30
N VAL A 171 5.94 -12.02 -11.69
CA VAL A 171 6.62 -11.57 -10.46
C VAL A 171 7.26 -10.21 -10.66
N THR A 172 7.82 -9.96 -11.84
CA THR A 172 8.48 -8.68 -12.11
C THR A 172 7.48 -7.53 -12.24
N ASP A 173 6.36 -7.75 -12.94
CA ASP A 173 5.27 -6.78 -13.05
C ASP A 173 4.52 -6.57 -11.72
N LEU A 174 4.27 -7.67 -10.99
CA LEU A 174 3.61 -7.66 -9.69
C LEU A 174 4.42 -6.90 -8.64
N ARG A 175 5.74 -7.05 -8.62
CA ARG A 175 6.60 -6.29 -7.69
C ARG A 175 6.51 -4.80 -7.91
N ASP A 176 6.40 -4.35 -9.16
CA ASP A 176 6.32 -2.93 -9.49
C ASP A 176 4.95 -2.36 -9.15
N LYS A 177 3.87 -3.08 -9.50
CA LYS A 177 2.49 -2.71 -9.13
C LYS A 177 2.25 -2.75 -7.63
N LEU A 178 2.81 -3.72 -6.91
CA LEU A 178 2.75 -3.75 -5.45
C LEU A 178 3.47 -2.54 -4.88
N THR A 179 4.66 -2.21 -5.36
CA THR A 179 5.40 -1.01 -4.90
C THR A 179 4.62 0.28 -5.14
N GLU A 180 3.95 0.40 -6.29
CA GLU A 180 3.09 1.53 -6.62
C GLU A 180 1.82 1.58 -5.75
N ALA A 181 1.13 0.45 -5.56
CA ALA A 181 -0.03 0.34 -4.71
C ALA A 181 0.30 0.64 -3.23
N VAL A 182 1.47 0.19 -2.77
CA VAL A 182 2.03 0.52 -1.45
C VAL A 182 2.22 2.03 -1.34
N ALA A 183 2.91 2.65 -2.29
CA ALA A 183 3.15 4.10 -2.31
C ALA A 183 1.84 4.92 -2.37
N ALA A 184 0.84 4.45 -3.12
CA ALA A 184 -0.48 5.08 -3.19
C ALA A 184 -1.23 4.95 -1.86
N ALA A 185 -1.21 3.78 -1.22
CA ALA A 185 -1.82 3.57 0.09
C ALA A 185 -1.18 4.47 1.18
N PHE A 186 0.13 4.70 1.11
CA PHE A 186 0.81 5.68 1.96
C PHE A 186 0.29 7.10 1.73
N ALA A 187 0.20 7.53 0.48
CA ALA A 187 -0.29 8.88 0.14
C ALA A 187 -1.75 9.09 0.58
N GLU A 188 -2.59 8.05 0.51
CA GLU A 188 -3.98 8.10 0.96
C GLU A 188 -4.09 8.14 2.49
N ALA A 189 -3.28 7.35 3.20
CA ALA A 189 -3.24 7.36 4.67
C ALA A 189 -2.75 8.70 5.23
N GLU A 190 -1.79 9.37 4.57
CA GLU A 190 -1.36 10.74 4.94
C GLU A 190 -2.42 11.81 4.64
N GLN A 191 -3.28 11.57 3.63
CA GLN A 191 -4.30 12.51 3.19
C GLN A 191 -5.64 12.36 3.92
N GLN A 192 -5.81 11.35 4.77
CA GLN A 192 -7.04 11.15 5.54
C GLN A 192 -7.00 12.05 6.80
N PRO A 193 -7.69 13.21 6.82
CA PRO A 193 -7.78 14.00 8.06
C PRO A 193 -8.56 13.19 9.11
N ALA A 194 -8.04 13.16 10.34
CA ALA A 194 -8.76 12.63 11.49
C ALA A 194 -10.16 13.27 11.56
N PRO A 195 -11.25 12.50 11.76
CA PRO A 195 -12.58 13.06 11.96
C PRO A 195 -12.67 13.68 13.36
N VAL A 196 -12.08 14.86 13.55
CA VAL A 196 -12.39 15.76 14.67
C VAL A 196 -13.72 16.43 14.37
N THR A 197 -14.83 15.73 14.58
CA THR A 197 -16.17 16.35 14.72
C THR A 197 -17.19 15.34 15.26
N ALA A 198 -16.96 14.82 16.47
CA ALA A 198 -18.02 14.19 17.27
C ALA A 198 -18.06 14.70 18.73
N ALA A 199 -17.18 15.62 19.13
CA ALA A 199 -17.12 16.16 20.49
C ALA A 199 -17.82 17.52 20.68
N HIS A 200 -18.43 18.11 19.65
CA HIS A 200 -19.15 19.40 19.75
C HIS A 200 -20.67 19.31 19.61
N ALA A 201 -21.24 18.11 19.51
CA ALA A 201 -22.69 17.92 19.33
C ALA A 201 -23.49 17.69 20.63
N LEU A 202 -22.88 17.79 21.81
CA LEU A 202 -23.56 17.50 23.09
C LEU A 202 -23.84 18.72 23.99
N VAL A 203 -23.54 19.95 23.56
CA VAL A 203 -23.78 21.15 24.40
C VAL A 203 -25.03 21.95 23.99
N VAL A 204 -25.71 21.62 22.90
CA VAL A 204 -26.93 22.34 22.47
C VAL A 204 -28.11 21.39 22.39
N ALA A 205 -28.56 20.90 23.55
CA ALA A 205 -29.81 20.14 23.66
C ALA A 205 -30.52 20.40 25.00
N VAL A 206 -30.71 21.67 25.36
CA VAL A 206 -31.76 22.09 26.31
C VAL A 206 -32.38 23.40 25.81
N ALA A 207 -33.30 23.29 24.85
CA ALA A 207 -34.41 24.22 24.63
C ALA A 207 -35.26 23.71 23.45
N GLY A 208 -36.46 23.22 23.73
CA GLY A 208 -37.57 23.27 22.78
C GLY A 208 -38.53 24.42 23.15
N PRO A 209 -39.63 24.66 22.41
CA PRO A 209 -40.12 23.92 21.24
C PRO A 209 -40.65 24.78 20.05
N GLU A 210 -41.10 24.06 19.02
CA GLU A 210 -42.11 24.36 17.99
C GLU A 210 -41.82 25.17 16.68
N ARG A 211 -41.94 24.40 15.59
CA ARG A 211 -42.64 24.65 14.30
C ARG A 211 -42.21 25.83 13.42
N THR A 212 -41.62 25.51 12.26
CA THR A 212 -42.30 25.71 10.94
C THR A 212 -41.63 24.89 9.83
N LYS A 213 -42.46 24.34 8.94
CA LYS A 213 -42.06 23.56 7.76
C LYS A 213 -41.52 24.50 6.67
N VAL A 214 -40.30 24.26 6.17
CA VAL A 214 -39.83 24.80 4.89
C VAL A 214 -39.12 23.71 4.08
N LYS A 215 -39.39 23.74 2.78
CA LYS A 215 -39.21 22.72 1.75
C LYS A 215 -37.77 22.22 1.61
N ARG A 216 -37.63 20.90 1.40
CA ARG A 216 -36.41 20.22 0.94
C ARG A 216 -35.96 20.78 -0.41
N HIS A 217 -34.86 21.51 -0.41
CA HIS A 217 -33.95 21.60 -1.56
C HIS A 217 -32.53 21.40 -1.05
N ASN A 218 -32.11 20.13 -0.97
CA ASN A 218 -30.76 19.78 -0.57
C ASN A 218 -29.86 19.81 -1.80
N LYS A 219 -29.27 20.98 -2.08
CA LYS A 219 -28.13 21.11 -2.98
C LYS A 219 -27.12 22.03 -2.32
N SER A 220 -26.29 21.46 -1.45
CA SER A 220 -25.04 22.08 -1.04
C SER A 220 -23.94 21.05 -1.19
N THR A 221 -23.33 21.07 -2.36
CA THR A 221 -21.99 20.57 -2.62
C THR A 221 -21.04 21.20 -1.62
N SER A 222 -20.37 20.38 -0.83
CA SER A 222 -19.16 20.75 -0.09
C SER A 222 -18.25 21.56 -1.02
N ARG A 223 -18.15 22.87 -0.75
CA ARG A 223 -17.31 23.80 -1.51
C ARG A 223 -15.87 23.41 -1.22
N ARG A 224 -15.28 22.62 -2.12
CA ARG A 224 -13.83 22.35 -2.13
C ARG A 224 -13.15 23.71 -2.21
N VAL A 225 -12.38 24.06 -1.16
CA VAL A 225 -11.57 25.27 -1.13
C VAL A 225 -10.56 25.15 -2.26
N SER A 226 -10.67 26.05 -3.23
CA SER A 226 -9.81 26.06 -4.42
C SER A 226 -8.45 26.69 -4.09
N SER A 227 -7.44 26.45 -4.92
CA SER A 227 -6.14 27.13 -4.77
C SER A 227 -6.26 28.66 -4.81
N ALA A 228 -7.27 29.21 -5.51
CA ALA A 228 -7.55 30.63 -5.56
C ALA A 228 -8.04 31.18 -4.20
N ASP A 229 -8.84 30.40 -3.45
CA ASP A 229 -9.29 30.78 -2.12
C ASP A 229 -8.09 30.88 -1.14
N TYR A 230 -7.11 29.97 -1.25
CA TYR A 230 -5.89 30.02 -0.44
C TYR A 230 -4.99 31.21 -0.80
N LEU A 231 -4.88 31.55 -2.09
CA LEU A 231 -4.10 32.71 -2.53
C LEU A 231 -4.73 34.02 -2.04
N ALA A 232 -6.05 34.15 -2.11
CA ALA A 232 -6.78 35.31 -1.59
C ALA A 232 -6.53 35.50 -0.08
N LYS A 233 -6.61 34.41 0.69
CA LYS A 233 -6.32 34.43 2.12
C LYS A 233 -4.87 34.81 2.44
N ALA A 234 -3.91 34.37 1.62
CA ALA A 234 -2.51 34.77 1.79
C ALA A 234 -2.31 36.28 1.51
N ARG A 235 -3.02 36.84 0.51
CA ARG A 235 -2.96 38.28 0.20
C ARG A 235 -3.54 39.16 1.31
N GLU A 236 -4.61 38.73 1.95
CA GLU A 236 -5.25 39.49 3.05
C GLU A 236 -4.32 39.71 4.25
N VAL A 237 -3.38 38.79 4.48
CA VAL A 237 -2.47 38.79 5.63
C VAL A 237 -1.07 39.31 5.26
N TRP A 238 -0.78 39.45 3.96
CA TRP A 238 0.55 39.87 3.50
C TRP A 238 0.77 41.37 3.71
N THR A 239 1.94 41.72 4.25
CA THR A 239 2.44 43.10 4.33
C THR A 239 3.82 43.19 3.67
N PRO A 240 4.23 44.37 3.16
CA PRO A 240 5.50 44.54 2.44
C PRO A 240 6.76 44.15 3.23
N GLU A 241 6.67 44.11 4.55
CA GLU A 241 7.77 43.75 5.46
C GLU A 241 7.96 42.23 5.58
N VAL A 242 7.03 41.43 5.05
CA VAL A 242 7.02 39.97 5.19
C VAL A 242 7.62 39.30 3.94
N ALA A 243 8.73 38.59 4.14
CA ALA A 243 9.32 37.76 3.10
C ALA A 243 8.41 36.55 2.78
N VAL A 244 7.88 36.53 1.55
CA VAL A 244 7.02 35.44 1.08
C VAL A 244 7.83 34.16 0.94
N SER A 245 7.56 33.17 1.78
CA SER A 245 8.17 31.84 1.72
C SER A 245 7.12 30.73 1.74
N PRO A 246 7.42 29.51 1.23
CA PRO A 246 6.51 28.38 1.34
C PRO A 246 6.16 28.02 2.78
N ALA A 247 7.05 28.29 3.75
CA ALA A 247 6.78 28.09 5.17
C ALA A 247 5.74 29.09 5.68
N TRP A 248 5.93 30.37 5.35
CA TRP A 248 5.00 31.44 5.72
C TRP A 248 3.61 31.22 5.09
N VAL A 249 3.53 30.87 3.81
CA VAL A 249 2.23 30.59 3.14
C VAL A 249 1.48 29.46 3.85
N ARG A 250 2.16 28.41 4.31
CA ARG A 250 1.51 27.31 5.06
C ARG A 250 0.98 27.77 6.40
N GLU A 251 1.73 28.64 7.08
CA GLU A 251 1.35 29.18 8.38
C GLU A 251 0.06 29.99 8.30
N VAL A 252 -0.07 30.87 7.30
CA VAL A 252 -1.26 31.74 7.17
C VAL A 252 -2.46 31.05 6.49
N THR A 253 -2.22 30.08 5.60
CA THR A 253 -3.29 29.43 4.82
C THR A 253 -3.69 28.04 5.30
N GLY A 254 -2.81 27.31 5.97
CA GLY A 254 -3.01 25.90 6.32
C GLY A 254 -2.95 24.93 5.14
N CYS A 255 -2.45 25.35 3.97
CA CYS A 255 -2.39 24.50 2.78
C CYS A 255 -1.27 23.43 2.84
N SER A 256 -1.38 22.41 1.97
CA SER A 256 -0.40 21.32 1.90
C SER A 256 0.96 21.79 1.38
N ARG A 257 2.04 21.03 1.70
CA ARG A 257 3.43 21.36 1.31
C ARG A 257 3.62 21.59 -0.21
N GLY A 258 2.93 20.79 -1.04
CA GLY A 258 3.01 20.92 -2.49
C GLY A 258 2.27 22.16 -3.03
N LEU A 259 1.17 22.54 -2.38
CA LEU A 259 0.39 23.71 -2.78
C LEU A 259 1.05 25.02 -2.32
N SER A 260 1.66 25.03 -1.14
CA SER A 260 2.32 26.22 -0.59
C SER A 260 3.52 26.67 -1.41
N SER A 261 4.27 25.76 -2.02
CA SER A 261 5.37 26.11 -2.92
C SER A 261 4.84 26.84 -4.17
N ARG A 262 3.75 26.36 -4.75
CA ARG A 262 3.13 26.99 -5.94
C ARG A 262 2.54 28.37 -5.59
N LEU A 263 1.84 28.47 -4.47
CA LEU A 263 1.25 29.73 -4.00
C LEU A 263 2.32 30.77 -3.64
N ALA A 264 3.42 30.36 -3.00
CA ALA A 264 4.54 31.25 -2.72
C ALA A 264 5.19 31.79 -4.00
N SER A 265 5.41 30.94 -5.02
CA SER A 265 5.95 31.38 -6.31
C SER A 265 5.04 32.39 -7.02
N VAL A 266 3.73 32.18 -7.00
CA VAL A 266 2.76 33.12 -7.60
C VAL A 266 2.76 34.46 -6.85
N LEU A 267 2.72 34.44 -5.51
CA LEU A 267 2.71 35.66 -4.72
C LEU A 267 4.03 36.45 -4.80
N VAL A 268 5.17 35.76 -4.91
CA VAL A 268 6.47 36.41 -5.17
C VAL A 268 6.49 37.10 -6.54
N ALA A 269 5.93 36.47 -7.57
CA ALA A 269 5.82 37.08 -8.89
C ALA A 269 4.92 38.34 -8.87
N GLU A 270 3.80 38.30 -8.16
CA GLU A 270 2.90 39.46 -8.01
C GLU A 270 3.56 40.64 -7.27
N VAL A 271 4.33 40.35 -6.21
CA VAL A 271 5.06 41.38 -5.46
C VAL A 271 6.20 41.98 -6.30
N ALA A 272 6.87 41.17 -7.11
CA ALA A 272 7.91 41.65 -8.04
C ALA A 272 7.31 42.54 -9.15
N GLU A 273 6.15 42.17 -9.71
CA GLU A 273 5.46 42.96 -10.73
C GLU A 273 4.84 44.26 -10.16
N GLY A 274 4.44 44.26 -8.89
CA GLY A 274 3.92 45.45 -8.19
C GLY A 274 5.00 46.46 -7.74
N GLY A 275 6.27 46.05 -7.70
CA GLY A 275 7.41 46.88 -7.30
C GLY A 275 7.95 47.82 -8.38
N ASP A 276 7.74 47.50 -9.66
CA ASP A 276 8.24 48.28 -10.80
C ASP A 276 7.40 49.53 -11.13
N GLY A 277 6.33 49.79 -10.37
CA GLY A 277 5.39 50.90 -10.60
C GLY A 277 5.68 52.21 -9.85
N HIS A 278 6.72 52.30 -9.01
CA HIS A 278 6.95 53.46 -8.13
C HIS A 278 8.21 54.30 -8.44
N GLU A 279 8.90 54.10 -9.57
CA GLU A 279 10.07 54.91 -9.99
C GLU A 279 9.88 55.67 -11.32
N ARG A 280 8.66 56.06 -11.67
CA ARG A 280 8.43 57.10 -12.70
C ARG A 280 7.35 58.09 -12.27
N GLY A 281 7.78 59.09 -11.51
CA GLY A 281 7.06 60.31 -11.17
C GLY A 281 8.05 61.37 -10.74
#